data_AF-A0A2N7RAQ6-F1
#
_entry.id   AF-A0A2N7RAQ6-F1
#
_cell.length_a   1.000
_cell.length_b   1.000
_cell.length_c   1.000
_cell.angle_alpha   90.00
_cell.angle_beta   90.00
_cell.angle_gamma   90.00
#
_symmetry.space_group_name_H-M   'P 1'
#
loop_
_entity.id
_entity.type
_entity.pdbx_description
1 polymer ?
#
loop_
_entity_poly.entity_id
_entity_poly.type
_entity_poly.pdbx_seq_one_letter_code
_entity_poly.pdbx_strand_id
1 'polypeptide(L)'
;MQKDYVPYGSDVSPGTYECVDCGHQYSNQAKTSMPPCPQFRKTAHVLNGWKILTGQGDAGNDPYPQKTDKPSGIKRAEAITPSRKK
;
A
#
# COMPACT_ATOMS: atom_id res chain seq x y z
N MET A 1 17.18 5.40 11.82
CA MET A 1 16.25 6.26 12.59
C MET A 1 14.98 6.38 11.77
N GLN A 2 13.92 5.62 12.10
CA GLN A 2 12.63 5.77 11.45
C GLN A 2 12.03 7.11 11.92
N LYS A 3 11.76 8.01 10.96
CA LYS A 3 11.04 9.24 11.23
C LYS A 3 9.57 8.93 11.00
N ASP A 4 8.91 8.40 12.02
CA ASP A 4 7.48 8.06 11.97
C ASP A 4 6.59 9.31 12.10
N TYR A 5 7.03 10.46 11.57
CA TYR A 5 6.34 11.74 11.69
C TYR A 5 5.88 12.24 10.32
N VAL A 6 4.59 12.49 10.21
CA VAL A 6 3.93 12.90 8.97
C VAL A 6 3.14 14.19 9.21
N PRO A 7 3.52 15.32 8.60
CA PRO A 7 2.74 16.55 8.71
C PRO A 7 1.43 16.45 7.91
N TYR A 8 0.43 17.23 8.31
CA TYR A 8 -0.85 17.29 7.59
C TYR A 8 -0.67 17.63 6.10
N GLY A 9 -1.46 16.96 5.25
CA GLY A 9 -1.39 17.12 3.80
C GLY A 9 -0.29 16.32 3.10
N SER A 10 0.54 15.57 3.83
CA SER A 10 1.52 14.66 3.21
C SER A 10 0.86 13.42 2.63
N ASP A 11 1.50 12.84 1.62
CA ASP A 11 1.16 11.51 1.12
C ASP A 11 1.45 10.46 2.19
N VAL A 12 0.50 9.55 2.39
CA VAL A 12 0.56 8.50 3.40
C VAL A 12 0.11 7.16 2.84
N SER A 13 0.83 6.13 3.25
CA SER A 13 0.50 4.73 2.97
C SER A 13 -0.73 4.26 3.78
N PRO A 14 -1.37 3.13 3.43
CA PRO A 14 -2.48 2.62 4.21
C PRO A 14 -1.97 2.12 5.56
N GLY A 15 -2.62 2.50 6.65
CA GLY A 15 -2.10 2.21 7.98
C GLY A 15 -2.89 2.83 9.12
N THR A 16 -2.43 2.58 10.34
CA THR A 16 -2.88 3.25 11.56
C THR A 16 -1.91 4.36 11.93
N TYR A 17 -2.47 5.55 12.10
CA TYR A 17 -1.77 6.75 12.48
C TYR A 17 -2.28 7.25 13.82
N GLU A 18 -1.45 7.94 14.59
CA GLU A 18 -1.83 8.53 15.87
C GLU A 18 -1.45 10.00 15.90
N CYS A 19 -2.39 10.88 16.20
CA CYS A 19 -2.06 12.30 16.29
C CYS A 19 -1.04 12.53 17.41
N VAL A 20 0.08 13.20 17.09
CA VAL A 20 1.14 13.44 18.08
C VAL A 20 0.74 14.42 19.18
N ASP A 21 -0.30 15.22 18.94
CA ASP A 21 -0.74 16.26 19.86
C ASP A 21 -1.86 15.80 20.79
N CYS A 22 -2.83 15.02 20.28
CA CYS A 22 -4.00 14.58 21.06
C CYS A 22 -4.12 13.06 21.24
N GLY A 23 -3.23 12.26 20.65
CA GLY A 23 -3.27 10.80 20.73
C GLY A 23 -4.45 10.16 19.98
N HIS A 24 -5.14 10.91 19.11
CA HIS A 24 -6.25 10.36 18.34
C HIS A 24 -5.74 9.35 17.31
N GLN A 25 -6.22 8.11 17.40
CA GLN A 25 -5.91 7.07 16.42
C GLN A 25 -6.80 7.18 15.19
N TYR A 26 -6.16 7.13 14.03
CA TYR A 26 -6.79 7.28 12.73
C TYR A 26 -6.27 6.18 11.80
N SER A 27 -7.13 5.20 11.55
CA SER A 27 -6.87 4.14 10.57
C SER A 27 -7.41 4.57 9.22
N ASN A 28 -6.54 4.60 8.21
CA ASN A 28 -6.91 5.05 6.88
C ASN A 28 -6.33 4.15 5.78
N GLN A 29 -6.93 4.24 4.60
CA GLN A 29 -6.35 3.69 3.38
C GLN A 29 -5.36 4.69 2.78
N ALA A 30 -4.51 4.23 1.86
CA ALA A 30 -3.49 5.05 1.21
C ALA A 30 -4.10 6.30 0.57
N LYS A 31 -3.55 7.48 0.86
CA LYS A 31 -4.02 8.75 0.31
C LYS A 31 -2.86 9.66 0.03
N THR A 32 -2.97 10.39 -1.07
CA THR A 32 -2.05 11.46 -1.45
C THR A 32 -2.15 12.71 -0.58
N SER A 33 -3.18 12.82 0.25
CA SER A 33 -3.33 13.94 1.16
C SER A 33 -3.94 13.49 2.50
N MET A 34 -3.10 13.47 3.54
CA MET A 34 -3.53 13.16 4.90
C MET A 34 -4.39 14.29 5.46
N PRO A 35 -5.65 14.03 5.88
CA PRO A 35 -6.49 15.06 6.47
C PRO A 35 -5.94 15.52 7.84
N PRO A 36 -6.23 16.77 8.24
CA PRO A 36 -5.92 17.24 9.59
C PRO A 36 -6.70 16.46 10.64
N CYS A 37 -6.17 16.39 11.86
CA CYS A 37 -6.84 15.71 12.96
C CYS A 37 -8.25 16.30 13.20
N PRO A 38 -9.32 15.49 13.33
CA PRO A 38 -10.65 16.01 13.62
C PRO A 38 -10.74 16.69 14.99
N GLN A 39 -9.84 16.35 15.91
CA GLN A 39 -9.72 17.02 17.21
C GLN A 39 -8.94 18.34 17.13
N PHE A 40 -8.38 18.71 15.97
CA PHE A 40 -7.67 19.98 15.79
C PHE A 40 -8.49 21.21 16.17
N ARG A 41 -9.82 21.14 16.02
CA ARG A 41 -10.71 22.23 16.44
C ARG A 41 -11.02 22.24 17.94
N LYS A 42 -10.76 21.14 18.65
CA LYS A 42 -11.11 20.94 20.07
C LYS A 42 -9.90 21.04 20.98
N THR A 43 -8.72 20.64 20.51
CA THR A 43 -7.48 20.63 21.27
C THR A 43 -6.39 21.41 20.54
N ALA A 44 -5.54 22.11 21.29
CA ALA A 44 -4.40 22.81 20.71
C ALA A 44 -3.40 21.77 20.16
N HIS A 45 -3.02 21.93 18.89
CA HIS A 45 -1.98 21.12 18.26
C HIS A 45 -0.78 22.03 18.00
N VAL A 46 0.40 21.58 18.42
CA VAL A 46 1.67 22.30 18.32
C VAL A 46 2.49 21.77 17.15
N LEU A 47 2.49 20.45 16.98
CA LEU A 47 3.27 19.79 15.94
C LEU A 47 2.49 19.68 14.63
N ASN A 48 1.17 19.50 14.68
CA ASN A 48 0.30 19.40 13.50
C ASN A 48 0.68 18.22 12.59
N GLY A 49 0.83 17.06 13.21
CA GLY A 49 1.26 15.86 12.51
C GLY A 49 0.64 14.58 13.04
N TRP A 50 0.96 13.52 12.34
CA TRP A 50 0.56 12.15 12.62
C TRP A 50 1.81 11.31 12.84
N LYS A 51 1.75 10.48 13.87
CA LYS A 51 2.69 9.42 14.17
C LYS A 51 2.27 8.15 13.45
N ILE A 52 3.18 7.50 12.73
CA ILE A 52 2.89 6.22 12.08
C ILE A 52 2.96 5.12 13.16
N LEU A 53 1.83 4.45 13.42
CA LEU A 53 1.80 3.28 14.31
C LEU A 53 1.96 1.99 13.51
N THR A 54 1.18 1.86 12.44
CA THR A 54 1.23 0.73 11.51
C THR A 54 1.06 1.28 10.11
N GLY A 55 1.82 0.77 9.15
CA GLY A 55 1.85 1.29 7.80
C GLY A 55 3.28 1.26 7.28
N GLN A 56 3.52 0.41 6.29
CA GLN A 56 4.78 0.43 5.56
C GLN A 56 4.74 1.63 4.62
N GLY A 57 5.28 2.76 5.08
CA GLY A 57 5.68 3.84 4.18
C GLY A 57 6.60 3.28 3.11
N ASP A 58 6.23 3.55 1.85
CA ASP A 58 6.85 3.09 0.61
C ASP A 58 7.24 1.60 0.56
N ALA A 59 6.31 0.82 0.00
CA ALA A 59 6.59 -0.32 -0.89
C ALA A 59 7.77 -1.23 -0.49
N GLY A 60 7.72 -1.83 0.71
CA GLY A 60 8.60 -2.96 1.05
C GLY A 60 8.23 -4.26 0.30
N ASN A 61 7.09 -4.28 -0.37
CA ASN A 61 6.64 -5.41 -1.15
C ASN A 61 6.11 -4.85 -2.48
N ASP A 62 7.00 -4.66 -3.44
CA ASP A 62 6.66 -4.76 -4.85
C ASP A 62 6.71 -6.26 -5.21
N PRO A 63 5.61 -7.02 -5.10
CA PRO A 63 5.50 -8.29 -5.78
C PRO A 63 5.16 -8.02 -7.25
N TYR A 64 5.93 -7.18 -7.97
CA TYR A 64 5.85 -7.25 -9.42
C TYR A 64 6.42 -8.61 -9.82
N PRO A 65 5.64 -9.40 -10.58
CA PRO A 65 5.89 -10.81 -10.73
C PRO A 65 7.26 -11.00 -11.35
N GLN A 66 8.06 -11.87 -10.73
CA GLN A 66 9.16 -12.53 -11.45
C GLN A 66 8.53 -13.16 -12.69
N LYS A 67 8.66 -12.46 -13.82
CA LYS A 67 8.48 -13.02 -15.16
C LYS A 67 9.64 -13.98 -15.38
N THR A 68 9.65 -15.07 -14.61
CA THR A 68 10.50 -16.20 -14.92
C THR A 68 9.74 -16.99 -15.95
N ASP A 69 9.99 -16.58 -17.19
CA ASP A 69 9.93 -17.42 -18.37
C ASP A 69 10.45 -18.82 -18.00
N LYS A 70 9.53 -19.73 -17.69
CA LYS A 70 9.83 -21.15 -17.58
C LYS A 70 8.67 -21.88 -18.24
N PRO A 71 8.86 -22.43 -19.45
CA PRO A 71 7.80 -23.15 -20.15
C PRO A 71 7.51 -24.44 -19.36
N SER A 72 6.50 -24.36 -18.48
CA SER A 72 5.91 -25.53 -17.85
C SER A 72 5.11 -26.29 -18.92
N GLY A 73 5.78 -27.25 -19.55
CA GLY A 73 5.18 -28.47 -20.06
C GLY A 73 3.92 -28.32 -20.92
N ILE A 74 4.05 -27.73 -22.11
CA ILE A 74 3.16 -28.06 -23.23
C ILE A 74 3.47 -29.51 -23.64
N LYS A 75 2.81 -30.47 -23.00
CA LYS A 75 2.60 -31.78 -23.60
C LYS A 75 1.52 -31.58 -24.67
N ARG A 76 1.94 -31.13 -25.85
CA ARG A 76 1.15 -31.19 -27.08
C ARG A 76 1.95 -31.95 -28.13
N ALA A 77 2.11 -33.24 -27.89
CA ALA A 77 2.00 -34.25 -28.95
C ALA A 77 0.61 -34.88 -28.71
N GLU A 78 -0.31 -34.99 -29.65
CA GLU A 78 -0.17 -35.23 -31.07
C GLU A 78 -1.46 -34.75 -31.73
N ALA A 79 -1.36 -33.90 -32.74
CA ALA A 79 -2.49 -33.56 -33.59
C ALA A 79 -2.77 -34.78 -34.46
N ILE A 80 -3.74 -35.60 -34.06
CA ILE A 80 -4.35 -36.60 -34.95
C ILE A 80 -5.01 -35.85 -36.10
N THR A 81 -4.34 -35.89 -37.25
CA THR A 81 -4.82 -35.45 -38.56
C THR A 81 -6.22 -36.01 -38.84
N PRO A 82 -7.21 -35.20 -39.23
CA PRO A 82 -8.40 -35.75 -39.89
C PRO A 82 -8.00 -36.17 -41.30
N SER A 83 -7.91 -37.49 -41.51
CA SER A 83 -7.74 -38.08 -42.83
C SER A 83 -8.92 -37.68 -43.72
N ARG A 84 -8.67 -36.77 -44.65
CA ARG A 84 -9.57 -36.39 -45.74
C ARG A 84 -9.07 -37.06 -47.01
N LYS A 85 -9.85 -38.00 -47.56
CA LYS A 85 -9.93 -38.46 -48.96
C LYS A 85 -10.66 -39.82 -48.98
N LYS A 86 -11.49 -40.18 -49.94
CA LYS A 86 -12.24 -39.52 -51.02
C LYS A 86 -13.12 -40.64 -51.56
#